data_AF-A0A094EQF3-F1
#
_entry.id   AF-A0A094EQF3-F1
#
_cell.length_a   1.000
_cell.length_b   1.000
_cell.length_c   1.000
_cell.angle_alpha   90.00
_cell.angle_beta   90.00
_cell.angle_gamma   90.00
#
_symmetry.space_group_name_H-M   'P 1'
#
loop_
_entity.id
_entity.type
_entity.pdbx_description
1 polymer ?
#
loop_
_entity_poly.entity_id
_entity_poly.type
_entity_poly.pdbx_seq_one_letter_code
_entity_poly.pdbx_strand_id
1 'polypeptide(L)' 'VMVDGLEKLTPCSPGDKGAIEMSWTEVDSDALLEPPLLLKDFVKAVKGSRPTVSLEDVKRNEEWTAEFGSEGA' A
#
# COMPACT_ATOMS: atom_id res chain seq x y z
N VAL A 1 -21.15 8.36 -5.71
CA VAL A 1 -20.43 9.55 -5.15
C VAL A 1 -20.14 10.50 -6.29
N MET A 2 -20.40 11.80 -6.12
CA MET A 2 -20.11 12.78 -7.18
C MET A 2 -18.64 13.22 -7.11
N VAL A 3 -17.90 13.04 -8.19
CA VAL A 3 -16.51 13.48 -8.36
C VAL A 3 -16.41 14.24 -9.68
N ASP A 4 -15.98 15.50 -9.65
CA ASP A 4 -15.86 16.37 -10.82
C ASP A 4 -17.14 16.47 -11.68
N GLY A 5 -18.32 16.38 -11.04
CA GLY A 5 -19.61 16.42 -11.72
C GLY A 5 -20.07 15.10 -12.34
N LEU A 6 -19.28 14.02 -12.19
CA LEU A 6 -19.61 12.66 -12.64
C LEU A 6 -19.96 11.77 -11.46
N GLU A 7 -20.93 10.89 -11.64
CA GLU A 7 -21.25 9.87 -10.65
C GLU A 7 -20.24 8.72 -10.73
N LYS A 8 -19.67 8.35 -9.59
CA LYS A 8 -18.74 7.23 -9.44
C LYS A 8 -19.15 6.28 -8.32
N LEU A 9 -18.79 5.01 -8.47
CA LEU A 9 -19.01 3.94 -7.51
C LEU A 9 -17.73 3.64 -6.73
N THR A 10 -17.84 3.58 -5.40
CA THR A 10 -16.76 3.18 -4.49
C THR A 10 -17.27 2.05 -3.61
N PRO A 11 -16.42 1.08 -3.24
CA PRO A 11 -16.76 0.08 -2.24
C PRO A 11 -17.26 0.72 -0.93
N CYS A 12 -18.29 0.13 -0.33
CA CYS A 12 -18.89 0.57 0.93
C CYS A 12 -19.25 -0.62 1.83
N SER A 13 -19.70 -0.38 3.06
CA SER A 13 -20.18 -1.44 3.94
C SER A 13 -21.58 -1.90 3.50
N PRO A 14 -21.92 -3.20 3.63
CA PRO A 14 -23.26 -3.69 3.21
C PRO A 14 -24.45 -3.03 3.93
N GLY A 15 -24.22 -2.46 5.12
CA GLY A 15 -25.24 -1.74 5.88
C GLY A 15 -25.36 -0.25 5.53
N ASP A 16 -24.53 0.26 4.62
CA ASP A 16 -24.57 1.67 4.25
C ASP A 16 -25.82 1.96 3.41
N LYS A 17 -26.45 3.11 3.67
CA LYS A 17 -27.66 3.52 2.92
C LYS A 17 -27.31 3.69 1.45
N GLY A 18 -28.01 2.96 0.59
CA GLY A 18 -27.77 3.00 -0.86
C GLY A 18 -26.65 2.06 -1.32
N ALA A 19 -26.19 1.13 -0.47
CA ALA A 19 -25.33 0.03 -0.90
C ALA A 19 -26.06 -0.84 -1.94
N ILE A 20 -25.36 -1.14 -3.03
CA ILE A 20 -25.83 -2.02 -4.11
C ILE A 20 -24.80 -3.14 -4.23
N GLU A 21 -25.26 -4.38 -4.21
CA GLU A 21 -24.40 -5.56 -4.36
C GLU A 21 -24.06 -5.78 -5.84
N MET A 22 -22.76 -5.77 -6.16
CA MET A 22 -22.23 -6.04 -7.50
C MET A 22 -20.73 -6.41 -7.42
N SER A 23 -20.18 -7.02 -8.45
CA SER A 23 -18.74 -7.26 -8.61
C SER A 23 -18.03 -6.02 -9.16
N TRP A 24 -16.77 -5.82 -8.77
CA TRP A 24 -15.93 -4.74 -9.31
C TRP A 24 -15.73 -4.83 -10.83
N THR A 25 -15.83 -6.03 -11.41
CA THR A 25 -15.71 -6.27 -12.85
C THR A 25 -16.91 -5.77 -13.66
N GLU A 26 -18.01 -5.44 -12.99
CA GLU A 26 -19.23 -4.87 -13.61
C GLU A 26 -19.20 -3.34 -13.62
N VAL A 27 -18.18 -2.72 -13.02
CA VAL A 27 -18.01 -1.27 -12.94
C VAL A 27 -17.05 -0.80 -14.02
N ASP A 28 -17.48 0.12 -14.88
CA ASP A 28 -16.63 0.75 -15.89
C ASP A 28 -15.49 1.55 -15.23
N SER A 29 -14.33 1.59 -15.89
CA SER A 29 -13.11 2.18 -15.31
C SER A 29 -13.22 3.70 -15.03
N ASP A 30 -14.06 4.41 -15.78
CA ASP A 30 -14.33 5.84 -15.58
C ASP A 30 -15.30 6.08 -14.41
N ALA A 31 -16.22 5.15 -14.18
CA ALA A 31 -17.16 5.15 -13.06
C ALA A 31 -16.57 4.59 -11.75
N LEU A 32 -15.43 3.90 -11.80
CA LEU A 32 -14.77 3.38 -10.61
C LEU A 32 -14.09 4.51 -9.81
N LEU A 33 -14.32 4.51 -8.50
CA LEU A 33 -13.61 5.34 -7.53
C LEU A 33 -12.98 4.43 -6.48
N GLU A 34 -11.65 4.38 -6.45
CA GLU A 34 -10.89 3.64 -5.46
C GLU A 34 -11.00 4.27 -4.07
N PRO A 35 -11.02 3.46 -2.99
CA PRO A 35 -10.97 3.99 -1.63
C PRO A 35 -9.62 4.67 -1.37
N PRO A 36 -9.58 5.74 -0.55
CA PRO A 36 -8.33 6.40 -0.20
C PRO A 36 -7.46 5.49 0.67
N LEU A 37 -6.14 5.63 0.54
CA LEU A 37 -5.20 4.96 1.43
C LEU A 37 -5.26 5.55 2.84
N LEU A 38 -5.27 4.67 3.84
CA LEU A 38 -5.28 5.03 5.25
C LEU A 38 -4.02 4.45 5.94
N LEU A 39 -3.66 5.03 7.10
CA LEU A 39 -2.51 4.55 7.89
C LEU A 39 -2.57 3.04 8.17
N LYS A 40 -3.78 2.50 8.40
CA LYS A 40 -4.00 1.07 8.66
C LYS A 40 -3.53 0.17 7.51
N ASP A 41 -3.59 0.65 6.27
CA ASP A 41 -3.16 -0.10 5.09
C ASP A 41 -1.64 -0.27 5.08
N PHE A 42 -0.92 0.81 5.40
CA PHE A 42 0.54 0.78 5.57
C PHE A 42 0.97 -0.06 6.77
N VAL A 43 0.26 0.04 7.90
CA VAL A 43 0.52 -0.83 9.07
C VAL A 43 0.35 -2.31 8.72
N LYS A 44 -0.68 -2.65 7.94
CA LYS A 44 -0.89 -4.02 7.45
C LYS A 44 0.23 -4.46 6.50
N ALA A 45 0.66 -3.59 5.58
CA ALA A 45 1.75 -3.86 4.65
C ALA A 45 3.09 -4.12 5.38
N VAL A 46 3.44 -3.29 6.37
CA VAL A 46 4.66 -3.47 7.18
C VAL A 46 4.62 -4.78 7.95
N LYS A 47 3.47 -5.12 8.57
CA LYS A 47 3.32 -6.40 9.30
C LYS A 47 3.43 -7.62 8.38
N GLY A 48 3.00 -7.51 7.13
CA GLY A 48 3.11 -8.58 6.13
C GLY A 48 4.49 -8.69 5.48
N SER A 49 5.31 -7.65 5.58
CA SER A 49 6.64 -7.60 4.96
C SER A 49 7.70 -8.10 5.93
N ARG A 50 8.39 -9.18 5.58
CA ARG A 50 9.53 -9.65 6.37
C ARG A 50 10.75 -8.75 6.13
N PRO A 51 11.62 -8.53 7.14
CA PRO A 51 12.90 -7.87 6.94
C PRO A 51 13.69 -8.58 5.83
N THR A 52 14.16 -7.80 4.85
CA THR A 52 14.87 -8.33 3.67
C THR A 52 16.38 -8.41 3.85
N VAL A 53 16.92 -7.69 4.82
CA VAL A 53 18.36 -7.66 5.15
C VAL A 53 18.56 -8.27 6.53
N SER A 54 19.51 -9.19 6.65
CA SER A 54 19.82 -9.83 7.92
C SER A 54 20.76 -8.97 8.77
N LEU A 55 20.80 -9.23 10.07
CA LEU A 55 21.76 -8.57 10.96
C LEU A 55 23.21 -8.93 10.61
N GLU A 56 23.45 -10.12 10.06
CA GLU A 56 24.78 -10.56 9.63
C GLU A 56 25.28 -9.74 8.43
N ASP A 57 24.40 -9.44 7.47
CA ASP A 57 24.73 -8.59 6.33
C ASP A 57 25.14 -7.20 6.78
N VAL A 58 24.40 -6.63 7.73
CA VAL A 58 24.72 -5.32 8.31
C VAL A 58 26.09 -5.33 8.98
N LYS A 59 26.39 -6.35 9.80
CA LYS A 59 27.67 -6.46 10.50
C LYS A 59 28.86 -6.55 9.54
N ARG A 60 28.76 -7.37 8.49
CA ARG A 60 29.83 -7.48 7.48
C ARG A 60 30.09 -6.15 6.79
N ASN A 61 29.03 -5.41 6.47
CA ASN A 61 29.17 -4.09 5.86
C ASN A 61 29.78 -3.08 6.83
N GLU A 62 29.45 -3.15 8.12
CA GLU A 62 30.04 -2.30 9.16
C GLU A 62 31.55 -2.58 9.33
N GLU A 63 31.96 -3.85 9.38
CA GLU A 63 33.36 -4.27 9.46
C GLU A 63 34.16 -3.76 8.26
N TRP A 64 33.65 -3.98 7.04
CA TRP A 64 34.26 -3.47 5.82
C TRP A 64 34.41 -1.94 5.84
N THR A 65 33.34 -1.23 6.25
CA THR A 65 33.36 0.24 6.32
C THR A 65 34.35 0.75 7.36
N ALA A 66 34.52 0.04 8.48
CA ALA A 66 35.49 0.39 9.51
C ALA A 66 36.94 0.20 9.03
N GLU A 67 37.20 -0.82 8.21
CA GLU A 67 38.54 -1.10 7.67
C GLU A 67 38.95 -0.18 6.52
N PHE A 68 38.02 0.16 5.61
CA PHE A 68 38.36 0.85 4.35
C PHE A 68 37.75 2.25 4.22
N GLY A 69 36.89 2.67 5.15
CA GLY A 69 36.21 3.95 5.09
C GLY A 69 35.30 4.07 3.86
N SER A 70 35.03 5.31 3.45
CA SER A 70 34.14 5.61 2.32
C SER A 70 34.77 5.43 0.94
N GLU A 71 36.07 5.16 0.85
CA GLU A 71 36.78 4.97 -0.43
C GLU A 71 36.90 3.49 -0.85
N GLY A 72 36.45 2.56 -0.01
CA GLY A 72 36.47 1.12 -0.28
C GLY A 72 35.14 0.50 -0.70
N ALA A 73 34.09 1.30 -0.92
CA ALA A 73 32.76 0.83 -1.35
C ALA A 73 32.63 0.69 -2.87
#